data_AF-X1GH66-F1
#
_entry.id   AF-X1GH66-F1
#
_cell.length_a   1.000
_cell.length_b   1.000
_cell.length_c   1.000
_cell.angle_alpha   90.00
_cell.angle_beta   90.00
_cell.angle_gamma   90.00
#
_symmetry.space_group_name_H-M   'P 1'
#
loop_
_entity.id
_entity.type
_entity.pdbx_description
1 polymer ?
#
loop_
_entity_poly.entity_id
_entity_poly.type
_entity_poly.pdbx_seq_one_letter_code
_entity_poly.pdbx_strand_id
1 'polypeptide(L)'
;LFSPQSAAPKIREAGDFIFRNWPSSDKEGKIAASLAYEILNLNRAAVLFINNDYGFGIKTTFIEKFQGLNGRLVFEEGVDEGTTDFRTLIEKIKHANPDLIYLTL
;
A
#
# COMPACT_ATOMS: atom_id res chain seq x y z
N LEU A 1 -14.35 -11.27 -19.85
CA LEU A 1 -14.16 -9.82 -19.60
C LEU A 1 -12.67 -9.55 -19.44
N PHE A 2 -12.11 -8.64 -20.24
CA PHE A 2 -10.74 -8.18 -20.10
C PHE A 2 -10.76 -6.75 -19.54
N SER A 3 -10.18 -6.54 -18.35
CA SER A 3 -10.08 -5.21 -17.74
C SER A 3 -8.61 -4.79 -17.63
N PRO A 4 -8.22 -3.66 -18.25
CA PRO A 4 -6.82 -3.26 -18.32
C PRO A 4 -6.27 -2.64 -17.02
N GLN A 5 -7.13 -2.31 -16.05
CA GLN A 5 -6.73 -1.52 -14.87
C GLN A 5 -7.39 -1.99 -13.55
N SER A 6 -8.15 -3.08 -13.57
CA SER A 6 -8.75 -3.61 -12.34
C SER A 6 -7.72 -4.35 -11.48
N ALA A 7 -7.23 -3.67 -10.44
CA ALA A 7 -6.24 -4.23 -9.50
C ALA A 7 -6.87 -4.99 -8.32
N ALA A 8 -8.13 -4.66 -7.96
CA ALA A 8 -8.81 -5.19 -6.77
C ALA A 8 -8.73 -6.72 -6.66
N PRO A 9 -8.27 -7.29 -5.53
CA PRO A 9 -8.03 -8.73 -5.41
C PRO A 9 -9.28 -9.59 -5.67
N LYS A 10 -10.47 -9.12 -5.30
CA LYS A 10 -11.75 -9.85 -5.43
C LYS A 10 -12.24 -10.01 -6.86
N ILE A 11 -11.71 -9.25 -7.83
CA ILE A 11 -12.08 -9.36 -9.25
C ILE A 11 -11.91 -10.79 -9.79
N ARG A 12 -10.92 -11.55 -9.28
CA ARG A 12 -10.69 -12.94 -9.68
C ARG A 12 -11.83 -13.91 -9.31
N GLU A 13 -12.73 -13.50 -8.42
CA GLU A 13 -13.87 -14.31 -7.95
C GLU A 13 -15.16 -13.98 -8.72
N ALA A 14 -15.13 -13.01 -9.65
CA ALA A 14 -16.32 -12.56 -10.38
C ALA A 14 -16.73 -13.47 -11.56
N GLY A 15 -16.01 -14.56 -11.81
CA GLY A 15 -16.35 -15.57 -12.81
C GLY A 15 -15.13 -16.19 -13.51
N ASP A 16 -15.36 -17.24 -14.27
CA ASP A 16 -14.31 -18.10 -14.84
C ASP A 16 -13.52 -17.45 -15.99
N PHE A 17 -14.05 -16.37 -16.60
CA PHE A 17 -13.47 -15.70 -17.78
C PHE A 17 -13.09 -14.24 -17.50
N ILE A 18 -12.48 -14.00 -16.33
CA ILE A 18 -11.93 -12.70 -15.93
C ILE A 18 -10.42 -12.68 -16.16
N PHE A 19 -9.95 -11.75 -16.98
CA PHE A 19 -8.54 -11.57 -17.31
C PHE A 19 -8.09 -10.13 -17.05
N ARG A 20 -6.83 -9.97 -16.63
CA ARG A 20 -6.17 -8.67 -16.41
C ARG A 20 -4.71 -8.71 -16.88
N ASN A 21 -4.21 -7.57 -17.35
CA ASN A 21 -2.78 -7.35 -17.65
C ASN A 21 -2.07 -6.47 -16.61
N TRP A 22 -2.81 -5.90 -15.65
CA TRP A 22 -2.25 -5.16 -14.51
C TRP A 22 -1.98 -6.09 -13.32
N PRO A 23 -0.86 -5.94 -12.59
CA PRO A 23 -0.62 -6.68 -11.35
C PRO A 23 -1.75 -6.50 -10.35
N SER A 24 -1.95 -7.52 -9.53
CA SER A 24 -2.92 -7.44 -8.46
C SER A 24 -2.40 -6.58 -7.32
N SER A 25 -3.26 -5.80 -6.66
CA SER A 25 -2.81 -4.89 -5.60
C SER A 25 -2.15 -5.62 -4.42
N ASP A 26 -2.48 -6.90 -4.22
CA ASP A 26 -1.82 -7.78 -3.23
C ASP A 26 -0.40 -8.21 -3.62
N LYS A 27 -0.07 -8.30 -4.91
CA LYS A 27 1.30 -8.54 -5.37
C LYS A 27 2.13 -7.27 -5.25
N GLU A 28 1.54 -6.13 -5.56
CA GLU A 28 2.20 -4.83 -5.49
C GLU A 28 2.70 -4.50 -4.08
N GLY A 29 1.82 -4.57 -3.07
CA GLY A 29 2.20 -4.29 -1.68
C GLY A 29 3.31 -5.21 -1.16
N LYS A 30 3.27 -6.51 -1.51
CA LYS A 30 4.30 -7.49 -1.12
C LYS A 30 5.66 -7.20 -1.75
N ILE A 31 5.68 -6.86 -3.04
CA ILE A 31 6.92 -6.54 -3.75
C ILE A 31 7.53 -5.25 -3.19
N ALA A 32 6.71 -4.23 -2.95
CA ALA A 32 7.15 -2.97 -2.35
C ALA A 32 7.76 -3.19 -0.96
N ALA A 33 7.14 -4.04 -0.12
CA ALA A 33 7.66 -4.39 1.20
C ALA A 33 9.01 -5.12 1.14
N SER A 34 9.17 -6.09 0.24
CA SER A 34 10.45 -6.79 0.04
C SER A 34 11.54 -5.86 -0.49
N LEU A 35 11.22 -4.99 -1.47
CA LEU A 35 12.15 -3.98 -1.97
C LEU A 35 12.66 -3.07 -0.84
N ALA A 36 11.73 -2.51 -0.06
CA ALA A 36 12.04 -1.62 1.06
C ALA A 36 12.99 -2.26 2.08
N TYR A 37 12.65 -3.47 2.53
CA TYR A 37 13.38 -4.10 3.63
C TYR A 37 14.65 -4.82 3.17
N GLU A 38 14.55 -5.65 2.13
CA GLU A 38 15.61 -6.59 1.75
C GLU A 38 16.69 -5.93 0.87
N ILE A 39 16.30 -4.96 0.03
CA ILE A 39 17.21 -4.33 -0.94
C ILE A 39 17.64 -2.94 -0.44
N LEU A 40 16.68 -2.12 -0.01
CA LEU A 40 16.96 -0.75 0.45
C LEU A 40 17.38 -0.68 1.92
N ASN A 41 17.24 -1.77 2.68
CA ASN A 41 17.57 -1.86 4.10
C ASN A 41 16.84 -0.83 4.98
N LEU A 42 15.63 -0.44 4.58
CA LEU A 42 14.76 0.48 5.33
C LEU A 42 13.84 -0.34 6.23
N ASN A 43 13.78 -0.04 7.52
CA ASN A 43 13.07 -0.87 8.49
C ASN A 43 12.00 -0.12 9.29
N ARG A 44 11.85 1.19 9.13
CA ARG A 44 10.75 1.99 9.70
C ARG A 44 9.89 2.57 8.58
N ALA A 45 8.65 2.11 8.45
CA ALA A 45 7.74 2.58 7.42
C ALA A 45 6.61 3.45 7.99
N ALA A 46 6.31 4.54 7.29
CA ALA A 46 5.06 5.27 7.39
C ALA A 46 4.19 4.94 6.18
N VAL A 47 2.89 4.69 6.37
CA VAL A 47 1.96 4.35 5.29
C VAL A 47 0.83 5.38 5.25
N LEU A 48 0.62 6.01 4.09
CA LEU A 48 -0.57 6.81 3.79
C LEU A 48 -1.35 6.13 2.69
N PHE A 49 -2.66 5.95 2.87
CA PHE A 49 -3.50 5.24 1.92
C PHE A 49 -4.82 5.97 1.67
N ILE A 50 -5.34 5.90 0.44
CA ILE A 50 -6.69 6.34 0.15
C ILE A 50 -7.70 5.41 0.81
N ASN A 51 -8.70 5.99 1.45
CA ASN A 51 -9.69 5.30 2.28
C ASN A 51 -10.78 4.62 1.44
N ASN A 52 -10.37 3.72 0.54
CA ASN A 52 -11.25 2.90 -0.29
C ASN A 52 -10.69 1.48 -0.45
N ASP A 53 -11.46 0.58 -1.08
CA ASP A 53 -11.08 -0.83 -1.26
C ASP A 53 -9.71 -1.02 -1.95
N TYR A 54 -9.34 -0.08 -2.84
CA TYR A 54 -8.06 -0.12 -3.53
C TYR A 54 -6.90 0.18 -2.59
N GLY A 55 -6.95 1.31 -1.87
CA GLY A 55 -5.92 1.69 -0.91
C GLY A 55 -5.80 0.68 0.24
N PHE A 56 -6.93 0.21 0.77
CA PHE A 56 -6.95 -0.85 1.79
C PHE A 56 -6.30 -2.15 1.31
N GLY A 57 -6.55 -2.57 0.07
CA GLY A 57 -5.96 -3.79 -0.48
C GLY A 57 -4.43 -3.72 -0.53
N ILE A 58 -3.88 -2.62 -1.04
CA ILE A 58 -2.43 -2.46 -1.16
C ILE A 58 -1.78 -2.31 0.22
N LYS A 59 -2.28 -1.38 1.05
CA LYS A 59 -1.67 -1.08 2.36
C LYS A 59 -1.66 -2.30 3.28
N THR A 60 -2.71 -3.12 3.27
CA THR A 60 -2.80 -4.33 4.08
C THR A 60 -1.68 -5.30 3.71
N THR A 61 -1.53 -5.61 2.43
CA THR A 61 -0.51 -6.58 1.98
C THR A 61 0.92 -6.07 2.12
N PHE A 62 1.14 -4.75 1.99
CA PHE A 62 2.42 -4.12 2.31
C PHE A 62 2.74 -4.28 3.80
N ILE A 63 1.84 -3.88 4.70
CA ILE A 63 2.06 -3.92 6.14
C ILE A 63 2.31 -5.36 6.62
N GLU A 64 1.48 -6.31 6.21
CA GLU A 64 1.64 -7.73 6.57
C GLU A 64 3.02 -8.27 6.16
N LYS A 65 3.44 -8.00 4.92
CA LYS A 65 4.75 -8.47 4.42
C LYS A 65 5.90 -7.73 5.10
N PHE A 66 5.81 -6.41 5.26
CA PHE A 66 6.85 -5.59 5.85
C PHE A 66 7.10 -5.97 7.31
N GLN A 67 6.04 -6.12 8.11
CA GLN A 67 6.13 -6.60 9.49
C GLN A 67 6.62 -8.05 9.56
N GLY A 68 6.19 -8.91 8.62
CA GLY A 68 6.69 -10.28 8.51
C GLY A 68 8.19 -10.38 8.17
N LEU A 69 8.77 -9.33 7.59
CA LEU A 69 10.21 -9.19 7.37
C LEU A 69 10.96 -8.59 8.58
N ASN A 70 10.27 -8.31 9.69
CA ASN A 70 10.74 -7.56 10.87
C ASN A 70 10.85 -6.04 10.68
N GLY A 71 10.24 -5.50 9.62
CA GLY A 71 10.00 -4.07 9.49
C GLY A 71 9.05 -3.55 10.57
N ARG A 72 9.22 -2.28 10.97
CA ARG A 72 8.43 -1.58 11.96
C ARG A 72 7.52 -0.57 11.27
N LEU A 73 6.22 -0.70 11.46
CA LEU A 73 5.27 0.32 11.08
C LEU A 73 5.27 1.42 12.16
N VAL A 74 5.70 2.63 11.80
CA VAL A 74 5.80 3.76 12.73
C VAL A 74 4.68 4.78 12.55
N PHE A 75 3.97 4.72 11.43
CA PHE A 75 2.82 5.57 11.14
C PHE A 75 1.91 4.93 10.11
N GLU A 76 0.60 5.07 10.28
CA GLU A 76 -0.42 4.61 9.34
C GLU A 76 -1.63 5.56 9.43
N GLU A 77 -2.02 6.18 8.32
CA GLU A 77 -3.22 7.01 8.30
C GLU A 77 -3.92 6.95 6.93
N GLY A 78 -5.24 6.84 6.96
CA GLY A 78 -6.08 6.88 5.76
C GLY A 78 -6.45 8.31 5.38
N VAL A 79 -6.55 8.61 4.10
CA VAL A 79 -7.03 9.89 3.58
C VAL A 79 -8.26 9.69 2.72
N ASP A 80 -9.21 10.61 2.82
CA ASP A 80 -10.43 10.54 2.03
C ASP A 80 -10.20 10.98 0.59
N GLU A 81 -11.01 10.46 -0.33
CA GLU A 81 -11.01 10.88 -1.73
C GLU A 81 -11.24 12.38 -1.86
N GLY A 82 -10.40 13.05 -2.66
CA GLY A 82 -10.45 14.50 -2.84
C GLY A 82 -9.73 15.33 -1.77
N THR A 83 -9.02 14.69 -0.83
CA THR A 83 -8.12 15.41 0.09
C THR A 83 -7.05 16.18 -0.69
N THR A 84 -6.91 17.48 -0.42
CA THR A 84 -5.92 18.36 -1.08
C THR A 84 -4.90 18.97 -0.13
N ASP A 85 -5.14 18.94 1.19
CA ASP A 85 -4.22 19.44 2.21
C ASP A 85 -3.66 18.29 3.06
N PHE A 86 -2.35 18.08 2.96
CA PHE A 86 -1.61 17.01 3.65
C PHE A 86 -0.64 17.55 4.70
N ARG A 87 -0.62 18.87 4.99
CA ARG A 87 0.42 19.47 5.85
C ARG A 87 0.46 18.86 7.24
N THR A 88 -0.70 18.71 7.87
CA THR A 88 -0.82 18.08 9.20
C THR A 88 -0.37 16.62 9.18
N LEU A 89 -0.68 15.87 8.12
CA LEU A 89 -0.24 14.48 7.96
C LEU A 89 1.28 14.39 7.83
N ILE A 90 1.87 15.28 7.03
CA ILE A 90 3.33 15.35 6.84
C ILE A 90 4.04 15.68 8.16
N GLU A 91 3.51 16.60 8.97
CA GLU A 91 4.08 16.91 10.29
C GLU A 91 4.02 15.69 11.23
N LYS A 92 2.89 14.98 11.28
CA LYS A 92 2.78 13.72 12.06
C LYS A 92 3.80 12.67 11.60
N ILE A 93 3.96 12.50 10.28
CA ILE A 93 4.93 11.56 9.69
C ILE A 93 6.36 11.95 10.07
N LYS A 94 6.69 13.24 9.99
CA LYS A 94 8.00 13.75 10.40
C LYS A 94 8.29 13.45 11.87
N HIS A 95 7.31 13.61 12.76
CA HIS A 95 7.44 13.24 14.16
C HIS A 95 7.61 11.73 14.39
N ALA A 96 6.99 10.89 13.55
CA ALA A 96 7.16 9.44 13.60
C ALA A 96 8.56 8.96 13.15
N ASN A 97 9.33 9.82 12.48
CA ASN A 97 10.69 9.58 12.01
C ASN A 97 10.83 8.22 11.26
N PRO A 98 10.14 8.03 10.13
CA PRO A 98 10.28 6.83 9.31
C PRO A 98 11.54 6.88 8.44
N ASP A 99 11.99 5.71 7.98
CA ASP A 99 13.01 5.58 6.94
C ASP A 99 12.38 5.65 5.54
N LEU A 100 11.10 5.28 5.42
CA LEU A 100 10.34 5.32 4.17
C LEU A 100 8.89 5.76 4.38
N ILE A 101 8.34 6.45 3.39
CA ILE A 101 6.91 6.76 3.31
C ILE A 101 6.34 6.00 2.11
N TYR A 102 5.39 5.11 2.34
CA TYR A 102 4.68 4.38 1.30
C TYR A 102 3.32 5.04 1.07
N LEU A 103 3.09 5.51 -0.16
CA LEU A 103 1.88 6.20 -0.55
C LEU A 103 1.04 5.28 -1.45
N THR A 104 -0.19 5.00 -1.02
CA THR A 104 -1.19 4.28 -1.81
C THR A 104 -2.43 5.15 -1.92
N LEU A 105 -2.25 6.34 -2.48
CA LEU A 105 -3.26 7.38 -2.66
C LEU A 105 -4.01 7.25 -4.00
#